data_AF-A0A941BET4-F1
#
_entry.id   AF-A0A941BET4-F1
#
_cell.length_a   1.000
_cell.length_b   1.000
_cell.length_c   1.000
_cell.angle_alpha   90.00
_cell.angle_beta   90.00
_cell.angle_gamma   90.00
#
_symmetry.space_group_name_H-M   'P 1'
#
loop_
_entity.id
_entity.type
_entity.pdbx_description
1 polymer ?
#
loop_
_entity_poly.entity_id
_entity_poly.type
_entity_poly.pdbx_seq_one_letter_code
_entity_poly.pdbx_strand_id
1 'polypeptide(L)' 'MRTPAGPRRAEVRDVAAARAGQVNTVAARTDRVDVDALLIRPDGCVAWGLPTRQDLDASTLVRALGTGSGQPP' A
#
# COMPACT_ATOMS: atom_id res chain seq x y z
N MET A 1 -7.89 -24.88 12.87
CA MET A 1 -6.69 -24.87 12.01
C MET A 1 -6.64 -23.50 11.33
N ARG A 2 -5.82 -22.55 11.82
CA ARG A 2 -5.72 -21.19 11.25
C ARG A 2 -4.70 -21.22 10.10
N THR A 3 -5.13 -20.88 8.90
CA THR A 3 -4.26 -20.71 7.72
C THR A 3 -3.27 -19.56 7.99
N PRO A 4 -1.97 -19.70 7.68
CA PRO A 4 -1.03 -18.60 7.85
C PRO A 4 -1.39 -17.46 6.89
N ALA A 5 -1.63 -16.27 7.42
CA ALA A 5 -1.80 -15.05 6.64
C ALA A 5 -0.45 -14.61 6.06
N GLY A 6 0.00 -15.29 5.01
CA GLY A 6 1.11 -14.88 4.16
C GLY A 6 0.73 -15.19 2.72
N PRO A 7 0.23 -14.19 1.98
CA PRO A 7 0.96 -13.64 0.82
C PRO A 7 0.81 -12.11 0.62
N ARG A 8 0.05 -11.45 1.50
CA ARG A 8 -0.58 -10.15 1.20
C ARG A 8 0.32 -8.91 1.25
N ARG A 9 1.25 -8.88 2.21
CA ARG A 9 2.28 -7.82 2.31
C ARG A 9 3.32 -7.93 1.20
N ALA A 10 3.61 -9.14 0.72
CA ALA A 10 4.53 -9.34 -0.39
C ALA A 10 3.95 -8.75 -1.68
N GLU A 11 2.65 -8.95 -1.92
CA GLU A 11 1.96 -8.38 -3.09
C GLU A 11 1.95 -6.84 -3.08
N VAL A 12 1.69 -6.19 -1.94
CA VAL A 12 1.79 -4.72 -1.83
C VAL A 12 3.21 -4.25 -2.15
N ARG A 13 4.23 -4.97 -1.67
CA ARG A 13 5.63 -4.66 -1.95
C ARG A 13 5.99 -4.88 -3.42
N ASP A 14 5.43 -5.90 -4.06
CA ASP A 14 5.65 -6.17 -5.49
C ASP A 14 5.06 -5.05 -6.37
N VAL A 15 3.81 -4.65 -6.11
CA VAL A 15 3.16 -3.52 -6.80
C VAL A 15 3.92 -2.22 -6.56
N ALA A 16 4.44 -1.99 -5.35
CA ALA A 16 5.26 -0.82 -5.04
C ALA A 16 6.65 -0.89 -5.69
N ALA A 17 7.26 -2.09 -5.78
CA ALA A 17 8.55 -2.30 -6.42
C ALA A 17 8.50 -1.99 -7.92
N ALA A 18 7.39 -2.32 -8.59
CA ALA A 18 7.13 -1.91 -9.98
C ALA A 18 7.07 -0.38 -10.15
N ARG A 19 7.02 0.39 -9.05
CA ARG A 19 6.96 1.86 -9.01
C ARG A 19 8.11 2.48 -8.21
N ALA A 20 9.24 1.77 -8.04
CA ALA A 20 10.37 2.20 -7.22
C ALA A 20 11.02 3.54 -7.65
N GLY A 21 10.72 4.06 -8.84
CA GLY A 21 11.14 5.41 -9.28
C GLY A 21 10.18 6.55 -8.91
N GLN A 22 8.98 6.23 -8.40
CA GLN A 22 7.94 7.22 -8.04
C GLN A 22 7.60 7.18 -6.55
N VAL A 23 7.72 6.00 -5.91
CA VAL A 23 7.40 5.83 -4.49
C VAL A 23 8.52 5.09 -3.76
N ASN A 24 8.77 5.50 -2.53
CA ASN A 24 9.66 4.78 -1.62
C ASN A 24 8.87 3.74 -0.82
N THR A 25 9.39 2.52 -0.71
CA THR A 25 8.75 1.45 0.07
C THR A 25 9.45 1.29 1.42
N VAL A 26 8.73 1.61 2.50
CA VAL A 26 9.23 1.46 3.87
C VAL A 26 8.45 0.35 4.58
N ALA A 27 9.17 -0.62 5.14
CA ALA A 27 8.59 -1.65 6.00
C ALA A 27 8.98 -1.37 7.46
N ALA A 28 7.99 -1.09 8.30
CA ALA A 28 8.17 -0.84 9.72
C ALA A 28 7.22 -1.71 10.55
N ARG A 29 7.64 -2.08 11.77
CA ARG A 29 6.72 -2.65 12.76
C ARG A 29 5.98 -1.52 13.45
N THR A 30 4.68 -1.70 13.66
CA THR A 30 3.80 -0.77 14.35
C THR A 30 2.87 -1.54 15.27
N ASP A 31 2.46 -0.91 16.37
CA ASP A 31 1.42 -1.42 17.28
C ASP A 31 0.00 -1.25 16.71
N ARG A 32 -0.13 -0.63 15.52
CA ARG A 32 -1.41 -0.52 14.81
C ARG A 32 -1.88 -1.90 14.34
N VAL A 33 -3.10 -2.25 14.76
CA VAL A 33 -3.75 -3.54 14.46
C VAL A 33 -4.82 -3.43 13.37
N ASP A 34 -5.14 -2.21 12.96
CA ASP A 34 -6.23 -1.90 12.04
C ASP A 34 -5.79 -1.75 10.58
N VAL A 35 -4.48 -1.58 10.31
CA VAL A 35 -3.93 -1.33 8.97
C VAL A 35 -2.68 -2.16 8.69
N ASP A 36 -2.63 -2.78 7.51
CA ASP A 36 -1.48 -3.57 7.03
C ASP A 36 -0.54 -2.77 6.11
N ALA A 37 -1.05 -1.77 5.39
CA ALA A 37 -0.24 -0.89 4.53
C ALA A 37 -0.88 0.49 4.35
N LEU A 38 -0.04 1.51 4.15
CA LEU A 38 -0.45 2.88 3.86
C LEU A 38 0.36 3.43 2.69
N LEU A 39 -0.29 4.19 1.82
CA LEU A 39 0.35 5.06 0.86
C LEU A 39 0.30 6.49 1.39
N ILE A 40 1.48 7.04 1.66
CA ILE A 40 1.63 8.40 2.18
C ILE A 40 2.11 9.31 1.07
N ARG A 41 1.45 10.45 0.90
CA ARG A 41 1.85 11.49 -0.04
C ARG A 41 3.06 12.26 0.48
N PRO A 42 3.81 12.97 -0.38
CA PRO A 42 4.92 13.82 0.06
C PRO A 42 4.53 14.89 1.08
N ASP A 43 3.27 15.37 1.06
CA ASP A 43 2.72 16.30 2.04
C ASP A 43 2.39 15.66 3.41
N GLY A 44 2.57 14.36 3.56
CA GLY A 44 2.32 13.62 4.80
C GLY A 44 0.88 13.08 4.94
N CYS A 45 -0.04 13.41 4.04
CA CYS A 45 -1.39 12.84 4.07
C CYS A 45 -1.45 11.40 3.53
N VAL A 46 -2.40 10.63 4.05
CA VAL A 46 -2.70 9.28 3.54
C VAL A 46 -3.49 9.38 2.24
N ALA A 47 -2.94 8.88 1.14
CA ALA A 47 -3.66 8.75 -0.14
C ALA A 47 -4.43 7.44 -0.25
N TRP A 48 -3.97 6.38 0.42
CA TRP A 48 -4.61 5.07 0.42
C TRP A 48 -4.19 4.26 1.64
N GLY A 49 -5.07 3.35 2.07
CA GLY A 49 -4.76 2.40 3.14
C GLY A 49 -5.36 1.03 2.87
N LEU A 50 -4.64 0.00 3.30
CA LEU A 50 -5.10 -1.37 3.33
C LEU A 50 -5.44 -1.77 4.76
N PRO A 51 -6.72 -1.92 5.10
CA PRO A 51 -7.11 -2.38 6.43
C PRO A 51 -6.67 -3.82 6.67
N THR A 52 -6.40 -4.14 7.92
CA THR A 52 -5.94 -5.48 8.31
C THR A 52 -6.96 -6.55 7.95
N ARG A 53 -6.48 -7.66 7.38
CA ARG A 53 -7.29 -8.81 6.87
C ARG A 53 -8.19 -8.54 5.65
N GLN A 54 -8.09 -7.40 4.99
CA GLN A 54 -8.76 -7.20 3.70
C GLN A 54 -7.90 -7.73 2.54
N ASP A 55 -8.45 -7.82 1.31
CA ASP A 55 -7.78 -8.28 0.08
C ASP A 55 -7.21 -7.12 -0.79
N LEU A 56 -6.33 -7.39 -1.78
CA LEU A 56 -5.62 -6.34 -2.53
C LEU A 56 -6.46 -6.00 -3.71
N ASP A 57 -7.09 -4.86 -3.61
CA ASP A 57 -7.45 -4.20 -4.83
C ASP A 57 -6.23 -3.48 -5.41
N ALA A 58 -5.40 -4.24 -6.15
CA ALA A 58 -4.21 -3.73 -6.81
C ALA A 58 -4.55 -2.59 -7.77
N SER A 59 -5.75 -2.63 -8.37
CA SER A 59 -6.26 -1.56 -9.24
C SER A 59 -6.46 -0.25 -8.48
N THR A 60 -6.99 -0.31 -7.26
CA THR A 60 -7.17 0.85 -6.37
C THR A 60 -5.82 1.41 -5.93
N LEU A 61 -4.86 0.55 -5.57
CA LEU A 61 -3.50 1.00 -5.23
C LEU A 61 -2.82 1.67 -6.43
N VAL A 62 -2.89 1.08 -7.62
CA VAL A 62 -2.34 1.65 -8.86
C VAL A 62 -2.98 3.00 -9.20
N ARG A 63 -4.30 3.13 -9.02
CA ARG A 63 -5.00 4.41 -9.23
C ARG A 63 -4.55 5.45 -8.21
N ALA A 64 -4.44 5.10 -6.93
CA ALA A 64 -3.96 6.00 -5.88
C ALA A 64 -2.50 6.46 -6.12
N LEU A 65 -1.66 5.55 -6.63
CA LEU A 65 -0.29 5.86 -7.05
C LEU A 65 -0.26 6.79 -8.27
N GLY A 66 -1.23 6.71 -9.17
CA GLY A 66 -1.36 7.59 -10.33
C GLY A 66 -1.87 8.99 -9.98
N THR A 67 -2.84 9.09 -9.06
CA THR A 67 -3.45 10.38 -8.67
C THR A 67 -2.58 11.23 -7.75
N GLY A 68 -1.58 10.64 -7.09
CA GLY A 68 -0.61 11.37 -6.26
C GLY A 68 0.41 12.20 -7.04
N SER A 69 0.61 11.92 -8.33
CA SER A 69 1.62 12.57 -9.18
C SER A 69 1.13 13.86 -9.87
N GLY A 70 -0.07 14.34 -9.54
CA GLY A 70 -0.59 15.60 -10.10
C GLY A 70 -1.11 15.51 -11.53
N GLN A 71 -1.19 14.31 -12.13
CA GLN A 71 -1.87 14.12 -13.41
C GLN A 71 -3.36 13.79 -13.14
N PRO A 72 -4.31 14.66 -13.52
CA PRO A 72 -5.72 14.30 -13.48
C PRO A 72 -6.02 13.19 -14.52
N PRO A 73 -7.12 12.43 -14.34
CA PRO A 73 -7.52 11.37 -15.27
C PRO A 73 -7.71 11.88 -16.70
#